data_AF-A0A7J2YA29-F1
#
_entry.id   AF-A0A7J2YA29-F1
#
_cell.length_a   1.000
_cell.length_b   1.000
_cell.length_c   1.000
_cell.angle_alpha   90.00
_cell.angle_beta   90.00
_cell.angle_gamma   90.00
#
_symmetry.space_group_name_H-M   'P 1'
#
loop_
_entity.id
_entity.type
_entity.pdbx_description
1 polymer ?
#
loop_
_entity_poly.entity_id
_entity_poly.type
_entity_poly.pdbx_seq_one_letter_code
_entity_poly.pdbx_strand_id
1 'polypeptide(L)'
;MRGKPFILSADRSLMSHYRDDVLFGFIACMPAEKVNKRIYEQVFCPSVEFNKGSGEAYVAPLGLRRVEAGLMYGFDRKDIFLAHPDHLEKAIGEDTKIVGLNVMDPLGAGPVPSATT
;
A
#
# COMPACT_ATOMS: atom_id res chain seq x y z
N MET A 1 8.79 2.07 -20.44
CA MET A 1 9.00 0.71 -19.88
C MET A 1 7.70 -0.05 -20.01
N ARG A 2 7.75 -1.37 -20.27
CA ARG A 2 6.53 -2.21 -20.24
C ARG A 2 6.11 -2.42 -18.79
N GLY A 3 4.97 -1.87 -18.42
CA GLY A 3 4.36 -2.02 -17.09
C GLY A 3 3.49 -3.27 -17.02
N LYS A 4 2.96 -3.57 -15.84
CA LYS A 4 1.95 -4.64 -15.69
C LYS A 4 0.54 -4.07 -15.89
N PRO A 5 -0.40 -4.83 -16.49
CA PRO A 5 -1.76 -4.34 -16.77
C PRO A 5 -2.53 -3.87 -15.52
N PHE A 6 -2.47 -4.63 -14.42
CA PHE A 6 -3.13 -4.31 -13.16
C PHE A 6 -2.09 -4.10 -12.06
N ILE A 7 -1.96 -2.86 -11.59
CA ILE A 7 -1.09 -2.52 -10.46
C ILE A 7 -1.97 -2.33 -9.22
N LEU A 8 -1.66 -3.06 -8.16
CA LEU A 8 -2.30 -2.91 -6.86
C LEU A 8 -1.28 -2.36 -5.86
N SER A 9 -1.66 -1.36 -5.08
CA SER A 9 -0.81 -0.82 -4.03
C SER A 9 -1.67 -0.21 -2.91
N ALA A 10 -1.01 0.28 -1.87
CA ALA A 10 -1.63 1.03 -0.78
C ALA A 10 -0.63 2.05 -0.27
N ASP A 11 -1.09 3.02 0.52
CA ASP A 11 -0.18 4.00 1.11
C ASP A 11 0.78 3.35 2.13
N ARG A 12 1.85 4.09 2.47
CA ARG A 12 2.92 3.61 3.36
C ARG A 12 2.43 3.20 4.75
N SER A 13 1.38 3.84 5.28
CA SER A 13 0.84 3.46 6.59
C SER A 13 0.22 2.08 6.54
N LEU A 14 -0.52 1.77 5.46
CA LEU A 14 -1.12 0.44 5.26
C LEU A 14 -0.13 -0.63 4.81
N MET A 15 0.98 -0.22 4.19
CA MET A 15 2.10 -1.10 3.81
C MET A 15 3.22 -1.04 4.86
N SER A 16 2.84 -1.08 6.14
CA SER A 16 3.74 -1.14 7.28
C SER A 16 3.36 -2.25 8.25
N HIS A 17 4.37 -2.92 8.82
CA HIS A 17 4.18 -3.86 9.92
C HIS A 17 4.09 -3.19 11.30
N TYR A 18 4.35 -1.88 11.41
CA TYR A 18 4.36 -1.16 12.69
C TYR A 18 5.24 -1.81 13.79
N ARG A 19 6.28 -2.56 13.40
CA ARG A 19 7.13 -3.36 14.30
C ARG A 19 6.34 -4.36 15.16
N ASP A 20 5.19 -4.81 14.66
CA ASP A 20 4.27 -5.70 15.37
C ASP A 20 3.76 -5.10 16.70
N ASP A 21 3.78 -3.77 16.83
CA ASP A 21 3.37 -3.05 18.03
C ASP A 21 2.27 -2.02 17.71
N VAL A 22 1.13 -2.18 18.36
CA VAL A 22 -0.06 -1.34 18.22
C VAL A 22 0.18 0.13 18.53
N LEU A 23 1.15 0.46 19.40
CA LEU A 23 1.49 1.84 19.71
C LEU A 23 2.01 2.59 18.48
N PHE A 24 2.83 1.94 17.66
CA PHE A 24 3.34 2.55 16.43
C PHE A 24 2.22 2.79 15.41
N GLY A 25 1.25 1.87 15.32
CA GLY A 25 0.04 2.06 14.52
C GLY A 25 -0.79 3.26 14.98
N PHE A 26 -0.95 3.45 16.29
CA PHE A 26 -1.65 4.60 16.86
C PHE A 26 -0.91 5.93 16.61
N ILE A 27 0.40 5.95 16.82
CA ILE A 27 1.23 7.15 16.59
C ILE A 27 1.22 7.54 15.10
N ALA A 28 1.12 6.57 14.19
CA ALA A 28 1.03 6.83 12.76
C ALA A 28 -0.24 7.61 12.34
N CYS A 29 -1.26 7.70 13.21
CA CYS A 29 -2.44 8.53 13.01
C CYS A 29 -2.22 10.01 13.36
N MET A 30 -1.06 10.39 13.90
CA MET A 30 -0.73 11.79 14.12
C MET A 30 -0.65 12.56 12.79
N PRO A 31 -0.94 13.88 12.77
CA PRO A 31 -0.87 14.69 11.56
C PRO A 31 0.50 14.57 10.89
N ALA A 32 0.54 13.87 9.76
CA ALA A 32 1.79 13.58 9.05
C ALA A 32 2.47 14.87 8.57
N GLU A 33 1.73 15.96 8.35
CA GLU A 33 2.29 17.25 7.93
C GLU A 33 3.18 17.89 9.00
N LYS A 34 3.01 17.51 10.27
CA LYS A 34 3.81 18.03 11.39
C LYS A 34 5.05 17.18 11.70
N VAL A 35 5.17 16.02 11.06
CA VAL A 35 6.26 15.07 11.28
C VAL A 35 7.17 15.05 10.07
N ASN A 36 8.49 15.03 10.28
CA ASN A 36 9.42 14.83 9.18
C ASN A 36 9.12 13.50 8.47
N LYS A 37 8.93 13.52 7.15
CA LYS A 37 8.60 12.34 6.32
C LYS A 37 9.50 11.14 6.61
N ARG A 38 10.81 11.35 6.76
CA ARG A 38 11.76 10.25 7.03
C ARG A 38 11.52 9.61 8.39
N ILE A 39 11.21 10.41 9.41
CA ILE A 39 10.87 9.91 10.75
C ILE A 39 9.57 9.13 10.68
N TYR A 40 8.55 9.68 10.02
CA TYR A 40 7.27 9.02 9.83
C TYR A 40 7.44 7.64 9.17
N GLU A 41 8.17 7.57 8.07
CA GLU A 41 8.31 6.32 7.31
C GLU A 41 9.29 5.31 7.91
N GLN A 42 10.38 5.74 8.56
CA GLN A 42 11.39 4.82 9.08
C GLN A 42 11.13 4.40 10.54
N VAL A 43 10.52 5.30 11.32
CA VAL A 43 10.27 5.07 12.74
C VAL A 43 8.82 4.66 12.99
N PHE A 44 7.84 5.37 12.44
CA PHE A 44 6.43 5.09 12.73
C PHE A 44 5.83 4.03 11.81
N CYS A 45 6.09 4.11 10.51
CA CYS A 45 5.52 3.24 9.48
C CYS A 45 6.60 2.45 8.74
N PRO A 46 7.40 1.60 9.42
CA PRO A 46 8.44 0.81 8.76
C PRO A 46 7.85 -0.07 7.66
N SER A 47 8.48 -0.03 6.49
CA SER A 47 8.07 -0.75 5.28
C SER A 47 7.82 -2.24 5.50
N VAL A 48 6.81 -2.79 4.81
CA VAL A 48 6.67 -4.23 4.58
C VAL A 48 7.85 -4.80 3.79
N GLU A 49 8.03 -6.13 3.84
CA GLU A 49 9.00 -6.82 3.00
C GLU A 49 8.59 -6.78 1.51
N PHE A 50 9.58 -6.51 0.65
CA PHE A 50 9.37 -6.44 -0.79
C PHE A 50 10.63 -6.87 -1.56
N ASN A 51 10.44 -7.25 -2.82
CA ASN A 51 11.52 -7.53 -3.75
C ASN A 51 12.17 -6.21 -4.22
N LYS A 52 13.42 -5.96 -3.82
CA LYS A 52 14.14 -4.71 -4.18
C LYS A 52 14.37 -4.55 -5.69
N GLY A 53 14.49 -5.66 -6.42
CA GLY A 53 14.70 -5.69 -7.86
C GLY A 53 13.43 -5.28 -8.62
N SER A 54 12.32 -5.96 -8.36
CA SER A 54 11.04 -5.71 -9.07
C SER A 54 10.17 -4.62 -8.43
N GLY A 55 10.33 -4.34 -7.14
CA GLY A 55 9.41 -3.50 -6.37
C GLY A 55 8.14 -4.22 -5.89
N GLU A 56 8.08 -5.56 -6.01
CA GLU A 56 6.91 -6.36 -5.62
C GLU A 56 6.81 -6.49 -4.10
N ALA A 57 5.65 -6.18 -3.53
CA ALA A 57 5.38 -6.35 -2.10
C ALA A 57 5.02 -7.81 -1.78
N TYR A 58 5.73 -8.42 -0.82
CA TYR A 58 5.45 -9.79 -0.38
C TYR A 58 4.23 -9.87 0.55
N VAL A 59 4.01 -8.81 1.33
CA VAL A 59 2.85 -8.68 2.23
C VAL A 59 2.09 -7.43 1.85
N ALA A 60 0.76 -7.51 1.92
CA ALA A 60 -0.15 -6.41 1.62
C ALA A 60 -1.41 -6.51 2.49
N PRO A 61 -2.15 -5.41 2.68
CA PRO A 61 -3.43 -5.43 3.39
C PRO A 61 -4.37 -6.51 2.85
N LEU A 62 -5.10 -7.16 3.76
CA LEU A 62 -6.02 -8.26 3.41
C LEU A 62 -7.04 -7.84 2.33
N GLY A 63 -7.57 -6.62 2.40
CA GLY A 63 -8.49 -6.10 1.39
C GLY A 63 -7.89 -6.11 -0.01
N LEU A 64 -6.62 -5.71 -0.14
CA LEU A 64 -5.91 -5.69 -1.41
C LEU A 64 -5.62 -7.10 -1.93
N ARG A 65 -5.26 -8.04 -1.04
CA ARG A 65 -5.09 -9.47 -1.38
C ARG A 65 -6.40 -10.13 -1.81
N ARG A 66 -7.55 -9.71 -1.26
CA ARG A 66 -8.87 -10.17 -1.71
C ARG A 66 -9.20 -9.67 -3.12
N VAL A 67 -8.86 -8.42 -3.43
CA VAL A 67 -9.01 -7.86 -4.79
C VAL A 67 -8.09 -8.59 -5.77
N GLU A 68 -6.83 -8.84 -5.41
CA GLU A 68 -5.91 -9.66 -6.21
C GLU A 68 -6.51 -11.04 -6.51
N ALA A 69 -6.99 -11.76 -5.49
CA ALA A 69 -7.63 -13.06 -5.67
C ALA A 69 -8.88 -12.99 -6.56
N GLY A 70 -9.67 -11.91 -6.46
CA GLY A 70 -10.82 -11.66 -7.33
C GLY A 70 -10.42 -11.47 -8.80
N LEU A 71 -9.37 -10.70 -9.07
CA LEU A 71 -8.85 -10.48 -10.42
C LEU A 71 -8.32 -11.78 -11.05
N MET A 72 -7.73 -12.67 -10.25
CA MET A 72 -7.23 -13.97 -10.71
C MET A 72 -8.33 -14.91 -11.27
N TYR A 73 -9.62 -14.62 -11.07
CA TYR A 73 -10.71 -15.37 -11.71
C TYR A 73 -10.85 -15.07 -13.21
N GLY A 74 -10.41 -13.90 -13.67
CA GLY A 74 -10.56 -13.46 -15.06
C GLY A 74 -9.26 -13.09 -15.77
N PHE A 75 -8.15 -13.00 -15.03
CA PHE A 75 -6.86 -12.54 -15.54
C PHE A 75 -5.73 -13.45 -15.09
N ASP A 76 -4.67 -13.54 -15.89
CA ASP A 76 -3.49 -14.31 -15.53
C ASP A 76 -2.77 -13.64 -14.35
N ARG A 77 -2.22 -14.45 -13.44
CA ARG A 77 -1.42 -13.96 -12.31
C ARG A 77 -0.27 -13.04 -12.75
N LYS A 78 0.32 -13.28 -13.92
CA LYS A 78 1.43 -12.48 -14.47
C LYS A 78 1.02 -11.04 -14.82
N ASP A 79 -0.28 -10.78 -14.96
CA ASP A 79 -0.84 -9.48 -15.36
C ASP A 79 -1.19 -8.60 -14.15
N ILE A 80 -1.24 -9.19 -12.96
CA ILE A 80 -1.54 -8.54 -11.69
C ILE A 80 -0.23 -8.38 -10.91
N PHE A 81 0.01 -7.17 -10.40
CA PHE A 81 1.25 -6.87 -9.69
C PHE A 81 0.98 -6.04 -8.44
N LEU A 82 1.43 -6.55 -7.30
CA LEU A 82 1.39 -5.84 -6.02
C LEU A 82 2.65 -5.01 -5.86
N ALA A 83 2.53 -3.71 -6.14
CA ALA A 83 3.64 -2.78 -6.06
C ALA A 83 3.79 -2.23 -4.64
N HIS A 84 5.03 -2.23 -4.16
CA HIS A 84 5.41 -1.45 -2.99
C HIS A 84 5.24 0.06 -3.29
N PRO A 85 4.64 0.87 -2.38
CA PRO A 85 4.30 2.27 -2.65
C PRO A 85 5.48 3.15 -3.11
N ASP A 86 6.67 2.94 -2.54
CA ASP A 86 7.87 3.70 -2.90
C ASP A 86 8.52 3.28 -4.23
N HIS A 87 7.98 2.25 -4.88
CA HIS A 87 8.56 1.64 -6.07
C HIS A 87 7.55 1.51 -7.23
N LEU A 88 6.51 2.34 -7.22
CA LEU A 88 5.48 2.36 -8.27
C LEU A 88 6.06 2.70 -9.64
N GLU A 89 7.12 3.50 -9.70
CA GLU A 89 7.85 3.86 -10.92
C GLU A 89 8.47 2.64 -11.63
N LYS A 90 8.72 1.55 -10.89
CA LYS A 90 9.21 0.27 -11.45
C LYS A 90 8.09 -0.60 -12.01
N ALA A 91 6.84 -0.36 -11.61
CA ALA A 91 5.70 -1.21 -11.92
C ALA A 91 4.80 -0.60 -13.01
N ILE A 92 4.61 0.72 -13.00
CA ILE A 92 3.74 1.46 -13.91
C ILE A 92 4.48 1.72 -15.23
N GLY A 93 3.81 1.44 -16.35
CA GLY A 93 4.34 1.68 -17.69
C GLY A 93 3.23 1.79 -18.73
N GLU A 94 3.61 1.79 -20.02
CA GLU A 94 2.67 2.02 -21.14
C GLU A 94 1.55 0.96 -21.25
N ASP A 95 1.85 -0.26 -20.80
CA ASP A 95 0.90 -1.37 -20.80
C ASP A 95 -0.05 -1.34 -19.59
N THR A 96 0.22 -0.52 -18.57
CA THR A 96 -0.62 -0.43 -17.37
C THR A 96 -1.97 0.17 -17.72
N LYS A 97 -3.04 -0.52 -17.29
CA LYS A 97 -4.43 -0.13 -17.56
C LYS A 97 -5.15 0.34 -16.31
N ILE A 98 -4.89 -0.33 -15.18
CA ILE A 98 -5.55 -0.05 -13.91
C ILE A 98 -4.51 0.07 -12.81
N VAL A 99 -4.67 1.09 -11.97
CA VAL A 99 -3.96 1.24 -10.70
C VAL A 99 -5.01 1.25 -9.59
N GLY A 100 -5.03 0.18 -8.79
CA GLY A 100 -5.87 0.07 -7.61
C GLY A 100 -5.10 0.48 -6.37
N LEU A 101 -5.61 1.49 -5.65
CA LEU A 101 -5.03 1.99 -4.41
C LEU A 101 -5.97 1.70 -3.25
N ASN A 102 -5.47 1.02 -2.23
CA ASN A 102 -6.16 0.90 -0.95
C ASN A 102 -5.71 2.03 -0.02
N VAL A 103 -6.67 2.80 0.49
CA VAL A 103 -6.44 3.96 1.37
C VAL A 103 -7.53 3.94 2.44
N MET A 104 -7.17 4.22 3.70
CA MET A 104 -8.14 4.24 4.80
C MET A 104 -9.14 5.39 4.70
N ASP A 105 -8.64 6.59 4.41
CA ASP A 105 -9.42 7.80 4.25
C ASP A 105 -8.82 8.62 3.10
N PRO A 106 -9.36 8.51 1.87
CA PRO A 106 -8.82 9.22 0.71
C PRO A 106 -9.02 10.74 0.78
N LEU A 107 -9.86 11.23 1.69
CA LEU A 107 -10.12 12.67 1.86
C LEU A 107 -9.35 13.29 3.03
N GLY A 108 -8.77 12.48 3.93
CA GLY A 108 -8.00 12.95 5.08
C GLY A 108 -8.83 13.73 6.10
N ALA A 109 -10.13 13.46 6.20
CA ALA A 109 -11.08 14.16 7.08
C ALA A 109 -11.01 13.70 8.55
N GLY A 110 -10.31 12.61 8.87
CA GLY A 110 -10.08 12.16 10.25
C GLY A 110 -10.47 10.70 10.47
N PRO A 111 -10.40 10.20 11.73
CA PRO A 111 -10.62 8.79 11.98
C PRO A 111 -12.08 8.40 11.64
N VAL A 112 -12.20 7.25 10.98
CA VAL A 112 -13.43 6.66 10.43
C VAL A 112 -14.61 6.71 11.44
N PRO A 113 -15.87 6.95 11.02
CA PRO A 113 -17.06 7.03 11.88
C PRO A 113 -17.46 5.78 12.68
N SER A 114 -16.63 4.73 12.78
CA SER A 114 -16.99 3.46 13.41
C SER A 114 -16.96 3.45 14.94
N ALA A 115 -16.80 4.61 15.60
CA ALA A 115 -16.94 4.76 17.06
C ALA A 115 -18.34 5.25 17.49
N THR A 116 -19.25 5.51 16.55
CA THR A 116 -20.59 6.06 16.81
C THR A 116 -21.74 5.31 16.11
N THR A 117 -21.50 4.12 15.58
CA THR A 117 -22.57 3.21 15.10
C THR A 117 -22.45 1.86 15.77
#